data_AF-A0AAV2P9K6-F1
#
_entry.id   AF-A0AAV2P9K6-F1
#
_cell.length_a   1.000
_cell.length_b   1.000
_cell.length_c   1.000
_cell.angle_alpha   90.00
_cell.angle_beta   90.00
_cell.angle_gamma   90.00
#
_symmetry.space_group_name_H-M   'P 1'
#
loop_
_entity.id
_entity.type
_entity.pdbx_description
1 polymer ?
#
loop_
_entity_poly.entity_id
_entity_poly.type
_entity_poly.pdbx_seq_one_letter_code
_entity_poly.pdbx_strand_id
1 'polypeptide(L)'
;MNIVAKKISKQKVMEVRSQPHQNSLWMLRVLIIFFKLIGLATFTHRFDMQKKRTLYIFQYSKFGIVYNAVLISLMLASNYISIPFKISPEYEDRTKLTRGIEIVQSIFGTVVICTILLFYCVDQEPLVRIMNRLTDIEHEIDCVYSLYNPMRRRRVTCNLIIVCILNTCLLIVLVTTDLLVDAYPVSWLSDILPTFHVGWLIMQYFMLVTIIQANFVDVNRALQNLSRVSTPDLRPQTLCQTRRVIVTNSTVHQLLKLRDVHCHLCEISGTVSDFYSLPILFGVTFLFLTLVYNGYWFFSPLLISDEEYEEYEDFANDVFWLIYLIYPLALLTNRITKILNEVE
;
A
#
# COMPACT_ATOMS: atom_id res chain seq x y z
N MET A 1 -42.04 -12.09 31.32
CA MET A 1 -41.55 -10.82 30.73
C MET A 1 -40.03 -10.75 30.51
N ASN A 2 -39.24 -11.83 30.69
CA ASN A 2 -37.76 -11.76 30.71
C ASN A 2 -37.03 -12.45 29.54
N ILE A 3 -37.74 -13.17 28.67
CA ILE A 3 -37.13 -13.88 27.53
C ILE A 3 -37.01 -12.97 26.30
N VAL A 4 -38.00 -12.11 26.07
CA VAL A 4 -38.03 -11.15 24.95
C VAL A 4 -36.95 -10.08 25.12
N ALA A 5 -36.79 -9.52 26.33
CA ALA A 5 -35.74 -8.54 26.62
C ALA A 5 -34.31 -9.11 26.44
N LYS A 6 -34.08 -10.37 26.82
CA LYS A 6 -32.80 -11.06 26.64
C LYS A 6 -32.51 -11.42 25.17
N LYS A 7 -33.55 -11.63 24.36
CA LYS A 7 -33.42 -11.89 22.93
C LYS A 7 -33.10 -10.60 22.17
N ILE A 8 -33.77 -9.49 22.52
CA ILE A 8 -33.52 -8.16 21.95
C ILE A 8 -32.13 -7.66 22.31
N SER A 9 -31.67 -7.84 23.57
CA SER A 9 -30.32 -7.42 23.95
C SER A 9 -29.21 -8.23 23.25
N LYS A 10 -29.39 -9.55 23.11
CA LYS A 10 -28.47 -10.39 22.33
C LYS A 10 -28.45 -10.04 20.85
N GLN A 11 -29.61 -9.73 20.28
CA GLN A 11 -29.73 -9.33 18.88
C GLN A 11 -29.04 -7.98 18.63
N LYS A 12 -29.27 -6.98 19.50
CA LYS A 12 -28.57 -5.68 19.45
C LYS A 12 -27.05 -5.82 19.63
N VAL A 13 -26.60 -6.70 20.52
CA VAL A 13 -25.16 -6.95 20.73
C VAL A 13 -24.54 -7.70 19.55
N MET A 14 -25.26 -8.60 18.89
CA MET A 14 -24.79 -9.24 17.65
C MET A 14 -24.75 -8.25 16.48
N GLU A 15 -25.74 -7.36 16.36
CA GLU A 15 -25.86 -6.35 15.31
C GLU A 15 -24.73 -5.30 15.39
N VAL A 16 -24.39 -4.87 16.63
CA VAL A 16 -23.26 -3.97 16.89
C VAL A 16 -21.90 -4.65 16.69
N ARG A 17 -21.82 -5.99 16.81
CA ARG A 17 -20.60 -6.75 16.50
C ARG A 17 -20.43 -7.04 15.01
N SER A 18 -21.52 -7.21 14.26
CA SER A 18 -21.49 -7.50 12.81
C SER A 18 -21.26 -6.25 11.97
N GLN A 19 -21.86 -5.11 12.33
CA GLN A 19 -21.68 -3.82 11.62
C GLN A 19 -20.21 -3.38 11.41
N PRO A 20 -19.33 -3.39 12.43
CA PRO A 20 -17.94 -2.94 12.24
C PRO A 20 -17.11 -3.89 11.37
N HIS A 21 -17.42 -5.18 11.37
CA HIS A 21 -16.73 -6.16 10.53
C HIS A 21 -17.16 -6.05 9.06
N GLN A 22 -18.45 -5.78 8.83
CA GLN A 22 -19.02 -5.59 7.49
C GLN A 22 -18.50 -4.32 6.80
N ASN A 23 -18.35 -3.22 7.54
CA ASN A 23 -17.81 -1.95 7.00
C ASN A 23 -16.32 -2.06 6.61
N SER A 24 -15.51 -2.79 7.38
CA SER A 24 -14.09 -3.03 7.07
C SER A 24 -13.90 -3.83 5.78
N LEU A 25 -14.78 -4.81 5.54
CA LEU A 25 -14.75 -5.63 4.32
C LEU A 25 -15.21 -4.82 3.09
N TRP A 26 -16.15 -3.89 3.25
CA TRP A 26 -16.59 -3.02 2.17
C TRP A 26 -15.48 -2.07 1.70
N MET A 27 -14.76 -1.43 2.63
CA MET A 27 -13.65 -0.53 2.30
C MET A 27 -12.50 -1.25 1.57
N LEU A 28 -12.15 -2.46 2.00
CA LEU A 28 -11.14 -3.28 1.31
C LEU A 28 -11.56 -3.63 -0.12
N ARG A 29 -12.86 -3.88 -0.36
CA ARG A 29 -13.38 -4.10 -1.71
C ARG A 29 -13.27 -2.85 -2.57
N VAL A 30 -13.61 -1.68 -2.04
CA VAL A 30 -13.47 -0.41 -2.75
C VAL A 30 -12.01 -0.18 -3.15
N LEU A 31 -11.08 -0.46 -2.23
CA LEU A 31 -9.65 -0.35 -2.49
C LEU A 31 -9.17 -1.31 -3.59
N ILE A 32 -9.63 -2.57 -3.57
CA ILE A 32 -9.30 -3.55 -4.63
C ILE A 32 -9.86 -3.10 -5.98
N ILE A 33 -11.09 -2.57 -6.01
CA ILE A 33 -11.69 -2.02 -7.23
C ILE A 33 -10.86 -0.84 -7.74
N PHE A 34 -10.41 0.03 -6.85
CA PHE A 34 -9.56 1.17 -7.17
C PHE A 34 -8.23 0.73 -7.82
N PHE A 35 -7.50 -0.23 -7.23
CA PHE A 35 -6.28 -0.74 -7.86
C PHE A 35 -6.54 -1.44 -9.19
N LYS A 36 -7.70 -2.06 -9.34
CA LYS A 36 -8.10 -2.67 -10.62
C LYS A 36 -8.35 -1.62 -11.69
N LEU A 37 -8.95 -0.47 -11.35
CA LEU A 37 -9.16 0.65 -12.26
C LEU A 37 -7.85 1.29 -12.73
N ILE A 38 -6.82 1.33 -11.87
CA ILE A 38 -5.50 1.89 -12.24
C ILE A 38 -4.64 0.86 -12.99
N GLY A 39 -5.04 -0.42 -13.03
CA GLY A 39 -4.27 -1.49 -13.68
C GLY A 39 -3.21 -2.14 -12.78
N LEU A 40 -3.19 -1.79 -11.49
CA LEU A 40 -2.33 -2.37 -10.45
C LEU A 40 -2.94 -3.61 -9.76
N ALA A 41 -4.08 -4.10 -10.24
CA ALA A 41 -4.68 -5.35 -9.78
C ALA A 41 -5.32 -6.10 -10.96
N THR A 42 -4.49 -6.78 -11.75
CA THR A 42 -4.93 -7.53 -12.94
C THR A 42 -5.74 -8.79 -12.59
N PHE A 43 -5.82 -9.20 -11.32
CA PHE A 43 -6.50 -10.41 -10.87
C PHE A 43 -8.02 -10.26 -10.69
N THR A 44 -8.71 -11.41 -10.73
CA THR A 44 -10.13 -11.54 -10.36
C THR A 44 -10.25 -12.20 -9.00
N HIS A 45 -11.22 -11.77 -8.20
CA HIS A 45 -11.58 -12.47 -6.96
C HIS A 45 -12.82 -13.34 -7.21
N ARG A 46 -12.80 -14.57 -6.70
CA ARG A 46 -13.97 -15.45 -6.69
C ARG A 46 -14.35 -15.74 -5.24
N PHE A 47 -15.65 -15.68 -4.95
CA PHE A 47 -16.19 -16.18 -3.70
C PHE A 47 -16.32 -17.69 -3.82
N ASP A 48 -15.54 -18.45 -3.04
CA ASP A 48 -15.84 -19.86 -2.85
C ASP A 48 -16.63 -20.03 -1.55
N MET A 49 -17.82 -20.64 -1.68
CA MET A 49 -18.68 -20.99 -0.56
C MET A 49 -18.55 -22.48 -0.25
N GLN A 50 -17.33 -22.97 -0.03
CA GLN A 50 -17.16 -24.29 0.56
C GLN A 50 -17.09 -24.20 2.09
N LYS A 51 -18.08 -24.85 2.73
CA LYS A 51 -18.23 -25.04 4.19
C LYS A 51 -18.32 -23.76 5.03
N LYS A 52 -19.48 -23.09 4.99
CA LYS A 52 -19.94 -22.08 5.99
C LYS A 52 -19.04 -20.84 6.22
N ARG A 53 -17.97 -20.63 5.46
CA ARG A 53 -17.05 -19.48 5.62
C ARG A 53 -16.64 -18.94 4.25
N THR A 54 -16.68 -17.63 4.09
CA THR A 54 -16.29 -16.94 2.85
C THR A 54 -14.77 -16.88 2.74
N LEU A 55 -14.18 -17.68 1.85
CA LEU A 55 -12.77 -17.60 1.46
C LEU A 55 -12.65 -16.75 0.19
N TYR A 56 -11.70 -15.81 0.18
CA TYR A 56 -11.36 -15.02 -1.00
C TYR A 56 -10.29 -15.78 -1.77
N ILE A 57 -10.61 -16.26 -2.98
CA ILE A 57 -9.64 -16.89 -3.87
C ILE A 57 -9.36 -15.91 -5.01
N PHE A 58 -8.09 -15.53 -5.14
CA PHE A 58 -7.61 -14.71 -6.25
C PHE A 58 -7.22 -15.61 -7.42
N GLN A 59 -7.64 -15.21 -8.62
CA GLN A 59 -7.44 -15.97 -9.86
C GLN A 59 -6.90 -15.06 -10.96
N TYR A 60 -6.15 -15.70 -11.85
CA TYR A 60 -5.70 -15.11 -13.10
C TYR A 60 -6.88 -14.65 -13.97
N SER A 61 -6.73 -13.49 -14.61
CA SER A 61 -7.77 -12.88 -15.43
C SER A 61 -7.19 -12.38 -16.74
N LYS A 62 -7.53 -13.08 -17.83
CA LYS A 62 -7.23 -12.64 -19.21
C LYS A 62 -7.80 -11.26 -19.51
N PHE A 63 -8.94 -10.91 -18.92
CA PHE A 63 -9.54 -9.59 -19.06
C PHE A 63 -8.70 -8.49 -18.41
N GLY A 64 -8.00 -8.80 -17.32
CA GLY A 64 -7.07 -7.86 -16.67
C GLY A 64 -5.90 -7.48 -17.58
N ILE A 65 -5.37 -8.46 -18.33
CA ILE A 65 -4.30 -8.22 -19.31
C ILE A 65 -4.80 -7.37 -20.47
N VAL A 66 -5.97 -7.70 -21.05
CA VAL A 66 -6.56 -6.90 -22.14
C VAL A 66 -6.83 -5.47 -21.67
N TYR A 67 -7.33 -5.30 -20.45
CA TYR A 67 -7.57 -3.99 -19.85
C TYR A 67 -6.27 -3.18 -19.70
N ASN A 68 -5.21 -3.78 -19.14
CA ASN A 68 -3.92 -3.11 -19.03
C ASN A 68 -3.28 -2.79 -20.40
N ALA A 69 -3.47 -3.64 -21.41
CA ALA A 69 -3.02 -3.34 -22.78
C ALA A 69 -3.75 -2.13 -23.39
N VAL A 70 -5.06 -1.99 -23.12
CA VAL A 70 -5.83 -0.80 -23.48
C VAL A 70 -5.32 0.43 -22.71
N LEU A 71 -5.05 0.31 -21.41
CA LEU A 71 -4.47 1.40 -20.63
C LEU A 71 -3.11 1.85 -21.19
N ILE A 72 -2.21 0.93 -21.52
CA ILE A 72 -0.92 1.25 -22.15
C ILE A 72 -1.13 2.03 -23.46
N SER A 73 -2.05 1.56 -24.30
CA SER A 73 -2.36 2.22 -25.58
C SER A 73 -2.90 3.64 -25.36
N LEU A 74 -3.75 3.82 -24.34
CA LEU A 74 -4.28 5.12 -23.95
C LEU A 74 -3.17 6.06 -23.43
N MET A 75 -2.22 5.55 -22.64
CA MET A 75 -1.07 6.33 -22.16
C MET A 75 -0.17 6.82 -23.30
N LEU A 76 0.06 5.97 -24.30
CA LEU A 76 0.83 6.34 -25.48
C LEU A 76 0.09 7.41 -26.31
N ALA A 77 -1.21 7.23 -26.54
CA ALA A 77 -2.03 8.22 -27.25
C ALA A 77 -2.08 9.56 -26.51
N SER A 78 -2.19 9.52 -25.18
CA SER A 78 -2.19 10.69 -24.30
C SER A 78 -0.89 11.49 -24.42
N ASN A 79 0.27 10.83 -24.45
CA ASN A 79 1.56 11.49 -24.62
C ASN A 79 1.79 12.03 -26.03
N TYR A 80 1.26 11.35 -27.04
CA TYR A 80 1.27 11.86 -28.42
C TYR A 80 0.53 13.20 -28.54
N ILE A 81 -0.45 13.47 -27.67
CA ILE A 81 -1.16 14.75 -27.63
C ILE A 81 -0.45 15.76 -26.72
N SER A 82 0.01 15.35 -25.53
CA SER A 82 0.59 16.27 -24.55
C SER A 82 1.97 16.82 -24.97
N ILE A 83 2.84 15.99 -25.58
CA ILE A 83 4.20 16.42 -25.92
C ILE A 83 4.20 17.56 -26.97
N PRO A 84 3.44 17.48 -28.09
CA PRO A 84 3.33 18.60 -29.02
C PRO A 84 2.76 19.88 -28.39
N PHE A 85 1.84 19.73 -27.42
CA PHE A 85 1.29 20.87 -26.68
C PHE A 85 2.39 21.61 -25.90
N LYS A 86 3.31 20.90 -25.23
CA LYS A 86 4.47 21.48 -24.53
C LYS A 86 5.51 22.13 -25.46
N ILE A 87 5.47 21.81 -26.75
CA ILE A 87 6.35 22.40 -27.78
C ILE A 87 5.73 23.67 -28.37
N SER A 88 4.40 23.85 -28.24
CA SER A 88 3.65 24.97 -28.79
C SER A 88 4.10 26.31 -28.20
N PRO A 89 4.12 27.39 -28.99
CA PRO A 89 4.39 28.74 -28.49
C PRO A 89 3.33 29.24 -27.48
N GLU A 90 2.16 28.60 -27.37
CA GLU A 90 1.15 28.92 -26.35
C GLU A 90 1.60 28.55 -24.90
N TYR A 91 2.69 27.79 -24.77
CA TYR A 91 3.34 27.41 -23.50
C TYR A 91 4.64 28.24 -23.25
N GLU A 92 4.73 29.46 -23.80
CA GLU A 92 5.92 30.33 -23.77
C GLU A 92 6.08 31.15 -22.49
N ASP A 93 6.42 30.51 -21.38
CA ASP A 93 7.07 31.19 -20.23
C ASP A 93 8.33 30.47 -19.72
N ARG A 94 8.78 29.39 -20.39
CA ARG A 94 9.92 28.56 -19.94
C ARG A 94 11.15 28.68 -20.84
N THR A 95 12.34 28.60 -20.25
CA THR A 95 13.61 28.53 -21.01
C THR A 95 13.69 27.27 -21.88
N LYS A 96 14.49 27.31 -22.97
CA LYS A 96 14.73 26.14 -23.85
C LYS A 96 15.24 24.91 -23.10
N LEU A 97 16.00 25.11 -22.02
CA LEU A 97 16.55 24.03 -21.20
C LEU A 97 15.47 23.38 -20.34
N THR A 98 14.66 24.19 -19.63
CA THR A 98 13.55 23.69 -18.81
C THR A 98 12.55 22.91 -19.65
N ARG A 99 12.17 23.43 -20.83
CA ARG A 99 11.28 22.74 -21.77
C ARG A 99 11.83 21.36 -22.19
N GLY A 100 13.14 21.28 -22.43
CA GLY A 100 13.80 20.00 -22.74
C GLY A 100 13.69 18.99 -21.60
N ILE A 101 13.87 19.44 -20.35
CA ILE A 101 13.74 18.60 -19.16
C ILE A 101 12.31 18.08 -19.00
N GLU A 102 11.29 18.93 -19.15
CA GLU A 102 9.89 18.54 -19.05
C GLU A 102 9.48 17.48 -20.08
N ILE A 103 9.94 17.63 -21.34
CA ILE A 103 9.69 16.65 -22.40
C ILE A 103 10.36 15.31 -22.06
N VAL A 104 11.62 15.34 -21.63
CA VAL A 104 12.34 14.11 -21.24
C VAL A 104 11.66 13.44 -20.05
N GLN A 105 11.23 14.19 -19.05
CA GLN A 105 10.53 13.69 -17.88
C GLN A 105 9.17 13.08 -18.25
N SER A 106 8.41 13.71 -19.15
CA SER A 106 7.14 13.17 -19.66
C SER A 106 7.34 11.85 -20.41
N ILE A 107 8.35 11.77 -21.29
CA ILE A 107 8.69 10.53 -22.00
C ILE A 107 9.09 9.45 -20.99
N PHE A 108 9.95 9.79 -20.03
CA PHE A 108 10.40 8.85 -19.02
C PHE A 108 9.25 8.35 -18.12
N GLY A 109 8.37 9.24 -17.66
CA GLY A 109 7.19 8.88 -16.88
C GLY A 109 6.27 7.91 -17.64
N THR A 110 6.10 8.13 -18.94
CA THR A 110 5.33 7.24 -19.82
C THR A 110 5.96 5.86 -19.93
N VAL A 111 7.28 5.81 -20.16
CA VAL A 111 8.03 4.55 -20.21
C VAL A 111 7.88 3.80 -18.89
N VAL A 112 7.95 4.49 -17.75
CA VAL A 112 7.78 3.89 -16.42
C VAL A 112 6.38 3.33 -16.23
N ILE A 113 5.32 4.09 -16.52
CA ILE A 113 3.94 3.57 -16.44
C ILE A 113 3.76 2.35 -17.34
N CYS A 114 4.19 2.42 -18.60
CA CYS A 114 4.05 1.32 -19.54
C CYS A 114 4.79 0.07 -19.05
N THR A 115 6.00 0.25 -18.51
CA THR A 115 6.78 -0.84 -17.92
C THR A 115 6.07 -1.46 -16.72
N ILE A 116 5.51 -0.64 -15.82
CA ILE A 116 4.73 -1.12 -14.66
C ILE A 116 3.49 -1.90 -15.14
N LEU A 117 2.71 -1.34 -16.06
CA LEU A 117 1.49 -2.01 -16.56
C LEU A 117 1.81 -3.32 -17.28
N LEU A 118 2.90 -3.37 -18.07
CA LEU A 118 3.40 -4.58 -18.71
C LEU A 118 3.86 -5.62 -17.68
N PHE A 119 4.59 -5.20 -16.65
CA PHE A 119 5.01 -6.06 -15.56
C PHE A 119 3.80 -6.72 -14.87
N TYR A 120 2.74 -5.96 -14.59
CA TYR A 120 1.49 -6.49 -14.02
C TYR A 120 0.69 -7.39 -14.98
N CYS A 121 0.96 -7.33 -16.29
CA CYS A 121 0.41 -8.28 -17.26
C CYS A 121 1.18 -9.61 -17.27
N VAL A 122 2.51 -9.54 -17.23
CA VAL A 122 3.40 -10.73 -17.31
C VAL A 122 3.43 -11.46 -15.97
N ASP A 123 3.65 -10.75 -14.88
CA ASP A 123 3.88 -11.30 -13.54
C ASP A 123 2.59 -11.38 -12.70
N GLN A 124 1.45 -11.53 -13.37
CA GLN A 124 0.16 -11.69 -12.70
C GLN A 124 0.11 -12.91 -11.76
N GLU A 125 0.78 -14.01 -12.12
CA GLU A 125 0.77 -15.25 -11.35
C GLU A 125 1.45 -15.10 -9.98
N PRO A 126 2.68 -14.55 -9.87
CA PRO A 126 3.28 -14.18 -8.58
C PRO A 126 2.38 -13.33 -7.69
N LEU A 127 1.73 -12.30 -8.24
CA LEU A 127 0.83 -11.41 -7.48
C LEU A 127 -0.38 -12.16 -6.89
N VAL A 128 -0.99 -13.04 -7.68
CA VAL A 128 -2.10 -13.89 -7.22
C VAL A 128 -1.63 -14.84 -6.13
N ARG A 129 -0.44 -15.43 -6.28
CA ARG A 129 0.16 -16.34 -5.31
C ARG A 129 0.41 -15.64 -3.97
N ILE A 130 0.96 -14.43 -3.98
CA ILE A 130 1.15 -13.60 -2.79
C ILE A 130 -0.17 -13.39 -2.05
N MET A 131 -1.22 -12.96 -2.77
CA MET A 131 -2.51 -12.64 -2.17
C MET A 131 -3.22 -13.87 -1.60
N ASN A 132 -3.16 -15.01 -2.28
CA ASN A 132 -3.72 -16.26 -1.79
C ASN A 132 -2.98 -16.75 -0.53
N ARG A 133 -1.64 -16.79 -0.57
CA ARG A 133 -0.82 -17.20 0.59
C ARG A 133 -1.05 -16.30 1.80
N LEU A 134 -1.19 -14.99 1.58
CA LEU A 134 -1.49 -14.03 2.66
C LEU A 134 -2.87 -14.28 3.28
N THR A 135 -3.85 -14.67 2.47
CA THR A 135 -5.20 -15.03 2.93
C THR A 135 -5.20 -16.35 3.70
N ASP A 136 -4.37 -17.31 3.28
CA ASP A 136 -4.21 -18.61 3.95
C ASP A 136 -3.55 -18.44 5.33
N ILE A 137 -2.47 -17.67 5.43
CA ILE A 137 -1.86 -17.31 6.73
C ILE A 137 -2.85 -16.53 7.59
N GLU A 138 -3.58 -15.60 6.95
CA GLU A 138 -4.83 -15.00 7.41
C GLU A 138 -5.66 -15.94 8.28
N HIS A 139 -6.01 -17.05 7.63
CA HIS A 139 -6.90 -18.05 8.14
C HIS A 139 -6.27 -18.95 9.21
N GLU A 140 -5.01 -19.32 9.03
CA GLU A 140 -4.27 -20.13 10.00
C GLU A 140 -4.09 -19.40 11.33
N ILE A 141 -3.75 -18.11 11.28
CA ILE A 141 -3.66 -17.25 12.47
C ILE A 141 -5.03 -17.15 13.14
N ASP A 142 -6.11 -16.89 12.39
CA ASP A 142 -7.47 -16.81 12.94
C ASP A 142 -7.93 -18.16 13.56
N CYS A 143 -7.45 -19.30 13.05
CA CYS A 143 -7.79 -20.63 13.55
C CYS A 143 -7.01 -21.02 14.81
N VAL A 144 -5.70 -20.71 14.86
CA VAL A 144 -4.84 -20.98 16.02
C VAL A 144 -5.20 -20.07 17.19
N TYR A 145 -5.55 -18.83 16.89
CA TYR A 145 -5.84 -17.81 17.88
C TYR A 145 -7.33 -17.50 17.87
N SER A 146 -8.19 -18.44 18.29
CA SER A 146 -9.62 -18.15 18.52
C SER A 146 -9.88 -17.00 19.53
N LEU A 147 -8.80 -16.54 20.19
CA LEU A 147 -8.71 -15.40 21.11
C LEU A 147 -7.93 -14.21 20.50
N TYR A 148 -7.79 -14.15 19.18
CA TYR A 148 -7.18 -13.03 18.47
C TYR A 148 -7.94 -11.75 18.83
N ASN A 149 -7.24 -10.64 19.07
CA ASN A 149 -7.90 -9.38 19.44
C ASN A 149 -8.36 -8.68 18.15
N PRO A 150 -9.65 -8.80 17.74
CA PRO A 150 -10.14 -8.21 16.48
C PRO A 150 -9.93 -6.69 16.43
N MET A 151 -9.72 -6.05 17.59
CA MET A 151 -9.42 -4.63 17.68
C MET A 151 -8.06 -4.25 17.09
N ARG A 152 -7.06 -5.13 17.10
CA ARG A 152 -5.71 -4.83 16.57
C ARG A 152 -5.71 -4.82 15.05
N ARG A 153 -6.21 -5.89 14.41
CA ARG A 153 -6.35 -5.97 12.95
C ARG A 153 -7.23 -4.86 12.41
N ARG A 154 -8.36 -4.58 13.07
CA ARG A 154 -9.19 -3.41 12.75
C ARG A 154 -8.42 -2.10 12.82
N ARG A 155 -7.55 -1.91 13.82
CA ARG A 155 -6.70 -0.70 13.94
C ARG A 155 -5.70 -0.61 12.80
N VAL A 156 -5.05 -1.72 12.42
CA VAL A 156 -4.11 -1.75 11.28
C VAL A 156 -4.85 -1.40 9.99
N THR A 157 -5.97 -2.06 9.70
CA THR A 157 -6.80 -1.76 8.53
C THR A 157 -7.30 -0.32 8.54
N CYS A 158 -7.77 0.20 9.68
CA CYS A 158 -8.21 1.59 9.81
C CYS A 158 -7.07 2.57 9.53
N ASN A 159 -5.89 2.32 10.08
CA ASN A 159 -4.71 3.16 9.83
C ASN A 159 -4.33 3.15 8.34
N LEU A 160 -4.37 2.00 7.68
CA LEU A 160 -4.12 1.90 6.24
C LEU A 160 -5.14 2.70 5.43
N ILE A 161 -6.42 2.62 5.79
CA ILE A 161 -7.49 3.40 5.16
C ILE A 161 -7.25 4.89 5.34
N ILE A 162 -6.94 5.34 6.56
CA ILE A 162 -6.65 6.76 6.85
C ILE A 162 -5.49 7.25 5.98
N VAL A 163 -4.40 6.47 5.89
CA VAL A 163 -3.25 6.82 5.06
C VAL A 163 -3.65 6.92 3.57
N CYS A 164 -4.47 6.00 3.07
CA CYS A 164 -4.96 6.08 1.69
C CYS A 164 -5.84 7.31 1.45
N ILE A 165 -6.73 7.64 2.40
CA ILE A 165 -7.57 8.84 2.33
C ILE A 165 -6.68 10.09 2.31
N LEU A 166 -5.68 10.18 3.18
CA LEU A 166 -4.74 11.30 3.22
C LEU A 166 -3.98 11.43 1.89
N ASN A 167 -3.51 10.31 1.31
CA ASN A 167 -2.85 10.32 0.00
C ASN A 167 -3.77 10.85 -1.11
N THR A 168 -5.04 10.44 -1.12
CA THR A 168 -6.04 10.94 -2.07
C THR A 168 -6.36 12.42 -1.82
N CYS A 169 -6.44 12.86 -0.56
CA CYS A 169 -6.63 14.26 -0.23
C CYS A 169 -5.46 15.12 -0.72
N LEU A 170 -4.21 14.66 -0.54
CA LEU A 170 -3.04 15.34 -1.06
C LEU A 170 -3.09 15.47 -2.59
N LEU A 171 -3.49 14.40 -3.29
CA LEU A 171 -3.69 14.46 -4.74
C LEU A 171 -4.77 15.47 -5.13
N ILE A 172 -5.91 15.49 -4.43
CA ILE A 172 -6.99 16.45 -4.73
C ILE A 172 -6.46 17.87 -4.54
N VAL A 173 -5.76 18.15 -3.44
CA VAL A 173 -5.16 19.45 -3.17
C VAL A 173 -4.20 19.83 -4.29
N LEU A 174 -3.30 18.92 -4.68
CA LEU A 174 -2.35 19.14 -5.78
C LEU A 174 -3.06 19.48 -7.09
N VAL A 175 -4.06 18.70 -7.49
CA VAL A 175 -4.82 18.97 -8.73
C VAL A 175 -5.57 20.30 -8.63
N THR A 176 -6.10 20.65 -7.46
CA THR A 176 -6.78 21.94 -7.29
C THR A 176 -5.84 23.13 -7.30
N THR A 177 -4.63 23.02 -6.75
CA THR A 177 -3.65 24.11 -6.79
C THR A 177 -3.08 24.27 -8.19
N ASP A 178 -2.81 23.16 -8.87
CA ASP A 178 -2.33 23.15 -10.24
C ASP A 178 -3.38 23.72 -11.21
N LEU A 179 -4.68 23.51 -10.96
CA LEU A 179 -5.77 24.17 -11.71
C LEU A 179 -5.82 25.68 -11.55
N LEU A 180 -5.43 26.18 -10.38
CA LEU A 180 -5.51 27.60 -10.07
C LEU A 180 -4.33 28.35 -10.68
N VAL A 181 -3.15 27.73 -10.65
CA VAL A 181 -1.90 28.23 -11.21
C VAL A 181 -1.82 28.04 -12.73
N ASP A 182 -1.99 26.80 -13.20
CA ASP A 182 -1.87 26.42 -14.61
C ASP A 182 -3.25 26.15 -15.23
N ALA A 183 -3.63 26.95 -16.23
CA ALA A 183 -4.92 26.84 -16.89
C ALA A 183 -5.03 25.66 -17.90
N TYR A 184 -3.97 24.86 -18.06
CA TYR A 184 -3.85 23.90 -19.16
C TYR A 184 -3.93 22.43 -18.70
N PRO A 185 -5.13 21.84 -18.61
CA PRO A 185 -5.32 20.46 -18.12
C PRO A 185 -4.67 19.38 -19.01
N VAL A 186 -4.16 19.75 -20.18
CA VAL A 186 -3.46 18.83 -21.09
C VAL A 186 -2.09 18.44 -20.53
N SER A 187 -1.40 19.33 -19.79
CA SER A 187 -0.09 19.03 -19.17
C SER A 187 -0.17 17.93 -18.11
N TRP A 188 -1.32 17.81 -17.43
CA TRP A 188 -1.56 16.81 -16.38
C TRP A 188 -1.40 15.37 -16.87
N LEU A 189 -1.70 15.14 -18.14
CA LEU A 189 -1.56 13.85 -18.78
C LEU A 189 -0.10 13.36 -18.81
N SER A 190 0.85 14.29 -18.80
CA SER A 190 2.29 14.03 -18.80
C SER A 190 2.96 14.18 -17.43
N ASP A 191 2.37 14.94 -16.51
CA ASP A 191 3.04 15.32 -15.26
C ASP A 191 2.36 14.69 -14.02
N ILE A 192 1.07 14.98 -13.81
CA ILE A 192 0.31 14.44 -12.68
C ILE A 192 0.05 12.95 -12.86
N LEU A 193 -0.33 12.51 -14.06
CA LEU A 193 -0.75 11.13 -14.31
C LEU A 193 0.36 10.09 -14.06
N PRO A 194 1.61 10.26 -14.53
CA PRO A 194 2.69 9.35 -14.17
C PRO A 194 3.02 9.36 -12.68
N THR A 195 3.05 10.55 -12.07
CA THR A 195 3.34 10.71 -10.64
C THR A 195 2.27 10.03 -9.78
N PHE A 196 1.00 10.19 -10.16
CA PHE A 196 -0.14 9.50 -9.57
C PHE A 196 0.04 7.98 -9.64
N HIS A 197 0.31 7.45 -10.83
CA HIS A 197 0.39 6.01 -11.02
C HIS A 197 1.54 5.39 -10.23
N VAL A 198 2.72 6.04 -10.22
CA VAL A 198 3.88 5.59 -9.45
C VAL A 198 3.64 5.75 -7.94
N GLY A 199 3.04 6.84 -7.51
CA GLY A 199 2.66 7.06 -6.11
C GLY A 199 1.73 5.97 -5.59
N TRP A 200 0.73 5.57 -6.39
CA TRP A 200 -0.18 4.49 -6.02
C TRP A 200 0.46 3.09 -6.05
N LEU A 201 1.44 2.85 -6.91
CA LEU A 201 2.27 1.63 -6.86
C LEU A 201 3.01 1.54 -5.52
N ILE A 202 3.66 2.62 -5.09
CA ILE A 202 4.37 2.68 -3.80
C ILE A 202 3.41 2.51 -2.63
N MET A 203 2.23 3.13 -2.70
CA MET A 203 1.17 2.94 -1.70
C MET A 203 0.67 1.49 -1.66
N GLN A 204 0.53 0.83 -2.81
CA GLN A 204 0.17 -0.59 -2.88
C GLN A 204 1.20 -1.45 -2.13
N TYR A 205 2.48 -1.23 -2.40
CA TYR A 205 3.57 -1.93 -1.74
C TYR A 205 3.61 -1.65 -0.23
N PHE A 206 3.47 -0.38 0.17
CA PHE A 206 3.39 0.03 1.58
C PHE A 206 2.29 -0.71 2.36
N MET A 207 1.09 -0.87 1.78
CA MET A 207 0.01 -1.58 2.46
C MET A 207 0.34 -3.06 2.63
N LEU A 208 0.88 -3.69 1.59
CA LEU A 208 1.24 -5.10 1.63
C LEU A 208 2.30 -5.38 2.70
N VAL A 209 3.37 -4.57 2.72
CA VAL A 209 4.42 -4.63 3.76
C VAL A 209 3.84 -4.39 5.15
N THR A 210 2.90 -3.44 5.30
CA THR A 210 2.27 -3.18 6.60
C THR A 210 1.42 -4.36 7.09
N ILE A 211 0.72 -5.07 6.19
CA ILE A 211 -0.04 -6.27 6.55
C ILE A 211 0.91 -7.39 6.97
N ILE A 212 1.98 -7.63 6.20
CA ILE A 212 2.99 -8.65 6.53
C ILE A 212 3.67 -8.33 7.87
N GLN A 213 4.04 -7.06 8.09
CA GLN A 213 4.59 -6.61 9.37
C GLN A 213 3.62 -6.89 10.53
N ALA A 214 2.34 -6.56 10.37
CA ALA A 214 1.35 -6.81 11.40
C ALA A 214 1.27 -8.30 11.77
N ASN A 215 1.37 -9.19 10.78
CA ASN A 215 1.41 -10.63 10.98
C ASN A 215 2.69 -11.08 11.72
N PHE A 216 3.87 -10.54 11.37
CA PHE A 216 5.12 -10.79 12.11
C PHE A 216 5.00 -10.39 13.58
N VAL A 217 4.49 -9.20 13.88
CA VAL A 217 4.36 -8.75 15.27
C VAL A 217 3.34 -9.60 16.05
N ASP A 218 2.32 -10.15 15.39
CA ASP A 218 1.38 -11.07 16.02
C ASP A 218 2.03 -12.42 16.35
N VAL A 219 2.83 -12.97 15.42
CA VAL A 219 3.61 -14.19 15.63
C VAL A 219 4.65 -14.00 16.75
N ASN A 220 5.43 -12.92 16.71
CA ASN A 220 6.46 -12.61 17.72
C ASN A 220 5.84 -12.46 19.12
N ARG A 221 4.68 -11.80 19.22
CA ARG A 221 3.97 -11.68 20.50
C ARG A 221 3.45 -13.03 20.99
N ALA A 222 2.93 -13.88 20.11
CA ALA A 222 2.48 -15.20 20.51
C ALA A 222 3.65 -16.06 21.02
N LEU A 223 4.83 -15.94 20.42
CA LEU A 223 6.05 -16.61 20.87
C LEU A 223 6.45 -16.12 22.27
N GLN A 224 6.43 -14.80 22.50
CA GLN A 224 6.72 -14.20 23.81
C GLN A 224 5.71 -14.64 24.90
N ASN A 225 4.43 -14.77 24.55
CA ASN A 225 3.43 -15.26 25.50
C ASN A 225 3.65 -16.73 25.83
N LEU A 226 4.02 -17.55 24.84
CA LEU A 226 4.32 -18.96 25.06
C LEU A 226 5.59 -19.13 25.93
N SER A 227 6.62 -18.32 25.68
CA SER A 227 7.86 -18.34 26.48
C SER A 227 7.63 -17.91 27.93
N ARG A 228 6.81 -16.87 28.16
CA ARG A 228 6.43 -16.41 29.51
C ARG A 228 5.63 -17.44 30.29
N VAL A 229 4.74 -18.22 29.64
CA VAL A 229 3.99 -19.29 30.32
C VAL A 229 4.90 -20.45 30.71
N SER A 230 5.99 -20.70 29.96
CA SER A 230 6.99 -21.71 30.29
C SER A 230 8.02 -21.29 31.35
N THR A 231 8.13 -20.00 31.68
CA THR A 231 8.92 -19.50 32.82
C THR A 231 7.98 -19.11 33.95
N PRO A 232 7.75 -19.97 34.97
CA PRO A 232 6.98 -19.54 36.13
C PRO A 232 7.70 -18.36 36.77
N ASP A 233 6.97 -17.27 37.01
CA ASP A 233 7.45 -16.11 37.76
C ASP A 233 8.24 -16.58 38.97
N LEU A 234 9.55 -16.30 38.99
CA LEU A 234 10.39 -16.47 40.17
C LEU A 234 9.92 -15.47 41.23
N ARG A 235 8.85 -15.83 41.95
CA ARG A 235 8.81 -15.51 43.37
C ARG A 235 9.86 -16.39 44.05
N PRO A 236 10.76 -15.83 44.87
CA PRO A 236 11.69 -16.64 45.64
C PRO A 236 10.92 -17.28 46.79
N GLN A 237 10.19 -18.36 46.52
CA GLN A 237 9.74 -19.28 47.55
C GLN A 237 10.65 -20.51 47.51
N THR A 238 11.72 -20.37 48.28
CA THR A 238 12.32 -21.39 49.15
C THR A 238 12.08 -22.86 48.81
N LEU A 239 13.23 -23.54 48.68
CA LEU A 239 13.50 -24.94 49.01
C LEU A 239 13.08 -26.02 48.00
N CYS A 240 14.12 -26.57 47.36
CA CYS A 240 14.26 -27.99 46.99
C CYS A 240 13.06 -28.64 46.28
N GLN A 241 12.83 -28.27 45.02
CA GLN A 241 12.23 -29.18 44.07
C GLN A 241 12.95 -29.08 42.73
N THR A 242 13.70 -30.14 42.41
CA THR A 242 14.24 -30.44 41.08
C THR A 242 13.07 -30.62 40.11
N ARG A 243 12.42 -29.51 39.72
CA ARG A 243 11.25 -29.53 38.85
C ARG A 243 11.74 -29.43 37.42
N ARG A 244 11.89 -30.59 36.76
CA ARG A 244 11.97 -30.68 35.31
C ARG A 244 10.86 -29.80 34.73
N VAL A 245 11.23 -28.87 33.86
CA VAL A 245 10.27 -28.11 33.04
C VAL A 245 9.57 -29.15 32.16
N ILE A 246 8.36 -29.56 32.56
CA ILE A 246 7.52 -30.46 31.75
C ILE A 246 6.96 -29.59 30.63
N VAL A 247 7.72 -29.45 29.56
CA VAL A 247 7.21 -28.95 28.28
C VAL A 247 6.15 -29.95 27.84
N THR A 248 4.88 -29.55 27.88
CA THR A 248 3.78 -30.41 27.49
C THR A 248 3.82 -30.62 25.97
N ASN A 249 3.48 -31.80 25.45
CA ASN A 249 3.48 -32.05 23.99
C ASN A 249 2.63 -31.02 23.21
N SER A 250 1.63 -30.40 23.86
CA SER A 250 0.82 -29.32 23.29
C SER A 250 1.58 -28.02 23.10
N THR A 251 2.48 -27.63 24.01
CA THR A 251 3.28 -26.40 23.87
C THR A 251 4.37 -26.57 22.82
N VAL A 252 4.97 -27.76 22.69
CA VAL A 252 5.88 -28.10 21.59
C VAL A 252 5.15 -28.01 20.25
N HIS A 253 3.94 -28.57 20.15
CA HIS A 253 3.15 -28.53 18.92
C HIS A 253 2.75 -27.10 18.52
N GLN A 254 2.39 -26.26 19.50
CA GLN A 254 2.11 -24.84 19.26
C GLN A 254 3.36 -24.06 18.80
N LEU A 255 4.52 -24.34 19.38
CA LEU A 255 5.78 -23.69 19.00
C LEU A 255 6.21 -24.12 17.58
N LEU A 256 6.09 -25.41 17.24
CA LEU A 256 6.33 -25.91 15.89
C LEU A 256 5.42 -25.23 14.86
N LYS A 257 4.13 -25.09 15.18
CA LYS A 257 3.18 -24.38 14.30
C LYS A 257 3.52 -22.90 14.15
N LEU A 258 3.98 -22.25 15.22
CA LEU A 258 4.35 -20.84 15.17
C LEU A 258 5.62 -20.61 14.35
N ARG A 259 6.59 -21.51 14.44
CA ARG A 259 7.78 -21.52 13.58
C ARG A 259 7.38 -21.69 12.12
N ASP A 260 6.45 -22.59 11.83
CA ASP A 260 5.97 -22.84 10.47
C ASP A 260 5.33 -21.58 9.86
N VAL A 261 4.44 -20.92 10.62
CA VAL A 261 3.84 -19.63 10.22
C VAL A 261 4.90 -18.55 10.02
N HIS A 262 5.92 -18.47 10.88
CA HIS A 262 7.03 -17.52 10.72
C HIS A 262 7.84 -17.79 9.44
N CYS A 263 8.19 -19.06 9.17
CA CYS A 263 8.87 -19.45 7.93
C CYS A 263 8.06 -19.10 6.68
N HIS A 264 6.75 -19.36 6.69
CA HIS A 264 5.86 -18.98 5.60
C HIS A 264 5.77 -17.45 5.42
N LEU A 265 5.74 -16.67 6.51
CA LEU A 265 5.78 -15.21 6.43
C LEU A 265 7.09 -14.71 5.81
N CYS A 266 8.23 -15.32 6.13
CA CYS A 266 9.51 -14.99 5.50
C CYS A 266 9.51 -15.31 4.00
N GLU A 267 8.96 -16.46 3.59
CA GLU A 267 8.84 -16.83 2.17
C GLU A 267 7.95 -15.84 1.40
N ILE A 268 6.82 -15.44 1.99
CA ILE A 268 5.93 -14.42 1.39
C ILE A 268 6.63 -13.07 1.33
N SER A 269 7.31 -12.65 2.39
CA SER A 269 8.06 -11.38 2.41
C SER A 269 9.10 -11.34 1.30
N GLY A 270 9.85 -12.43 1.10
CA GLY A 270 10.77 -12.59 -0.03
C GLY A 270 10.08 -12.49 -1.38
N THR A 271 9.00 -13.27 -1.58
CA THR A 271 8.22 -13.25 -2.83
C THR A 271 7.67 -11.85 -3.15
N VAL A 272 7.23 -11.12 -2.12
CA VAL A 272 6.73 -9.74 -2.22
C VAL A 272 7.85 -8.77 -2.57
N SER A 273 9.00 -8.88 -1.92
CA SER A 273 10.17 -8.08 -2.26
C SER A 273 10.60 -8.31 -3.70
N ASP A 274 10.67 -9.57 -4.14
CA ASP A 274 11.07 -9.94 -5.50
C ASP A 274 10.12 -9.33 -6.54
N PHE A 275 8.80 -9.44 -6.32
CA PHE A 275 7.80 -8.89 -7.22
C PHE A 275 7.84 -7.35 -7.30
N TYR A 276 7.97 -6.64 -6.18
CA TYR A 276 7.94 -5.17 -6.17
C TYR A 276 9.30 -4.52 -6.45
N SER A 277 10.41 -5.25 -6.35
CA SER A 277 11.77 -4.71 -6.48
C SER A 277 11.99 -3.87 -7.75
N LEU A 278 11.70 -4.45 -8.91
CA LEU A 278 11.92 -3.81 -10.21
C LEU A 278 10.92 -2.66 -10.48
N PRO A 279 9.59 -2.83 -10.31
CA PRO A 279 8.65 -1.72 -10.46
C PRO A 279 8.93 -0.53 -9.52
N ILE A 280 9.28 -0.82 -8.26
CA ILE A 280 9.61 0.23 -7.28
C ILE A 280 10.92 0.92 -7.64
N LEU A 281 11.93 0.20 -8.15
CA LEU A 281 13.18 0.82 -8.59
C LEU A 281 12.92 1.87 -9.68
N PHE A 282 12.21 1.50 -10.75
CA PHE A 282 11.85 2.45 -11.81
C PHE A 282 10.99 3.61 -11.29
N GLY A 283 10.01 3.30 -10.42
CA GLY A 283 9.16 4.31 -9.80
C GLY A 283 9.92 5.32 -8.94
N VAL A 284 10.82 4.84 -8.07
CA VAL A 284 11.65 5.69 -7.21
C VAL A 284 12.61 6.55 -8.04
N THR A 285 13.23 6.00 -9.10
CA THR A 285 14.06 6.78 -10.01
C THR A 285 13.26 7.91 -10.67
N PHE A 286 12.04 7.63 -11.15
CA PHE A 286 11.15 8.64 -11.72
C PHE A 286 10.77 9.72 -10.71
N LEU A 287 10.33 9.33 -9.50
CA LEU A 287 9.98 10.30 -8.46
C LEU A 287 11.18 11.13 -8.02
N PHE A 288 12.38 10.56 -7.98
CA PHE A 288 13.60 11.29 -7.64
C PHE A 288 13.92 12.36 -8.69
N LEU A 289 13.88 12.02 -9.98
CA LEU A 289 14.10 13.00 -11.06
C LEU A 289 13.04 14.11 -11.03
N THR A 290 11.78 13.73 -10.80
CA THR A 290 10.66 14.68 -10.65
C THR A 290 10.86 15.58 -9.43
N LEU A 291 11.36 15.04 -8.32
CA LEU A 291 11.66 15.80 -7.10
C LEU A 291 12.80 16.79 -7.31
N VAL A 292 13.85 16.42 -8.05
CA VAL A 292 14.94 17.33 -8.40
C VAL A 292 14.42 18.49 -9.27
N TYR A 293 13.55 18.18 -10.23
CA TYR A 293 12.94 19.19 -11.10
C TYR A 293 12.06 20.18 -10.32
N ASN A 294 11.13 19.68 -9.50
CA ASN A 294 10.27 20.52 -8.67
C ASN A 294 11.06 21.24 -7.57
N GLY A 295 12.13 20.63 -7.07
CA GLY A 295 13.05 21.27 -6.12
C GLY A 295 13.77 22.46 -6.73
N TYR A 296 14.15 22.40 -8.01
CA TYR A 296 14.72 23.54 -8.72
C TYR A 296 13.73 24.72 -8.74
N TRP A 297 12.47 24.48 -9.10
CA TRP A 297 11.43 25.52 -9.10
C TRP A 297 11.18 26.09 -7.71
N PHE A 298 11.10 25.23 -6.68
CA PHE A 298 10.96 25.68 -5.29
C PHE A 298 12.13 26.53 -4.78
N PHE A 299 13.38 26.18 -5.12
CA PHE A 299 14.57 26.88 -4.63
C PHE A 299 14.97 28.09 -5.46
N SER A 300 14.63 28.13 -6.75
CA SER A 300 14.96 29.23 -7.66
C SER A 300 14.55 30.62 -7.12
N PRO A 301 13.29 30.86 -6.72
CA PRO A 301 12.86 32.16 -6.19
C PRO A 301 13.46 32.47 -4.81
N LEU A 302 13.85 31.45 -4.02
CA LEU A 302 14.51 31.66 -2.72
C LEU A 302 15.96 32.14 -2.87
N LEU A 303 16.62 31.80 -3.99
CA LEU A 303 18.04 32.07 -4.23
C LEU A 303 18.28 33.33 -5.07
N ILE A 304 17.34 33.70 -5.94
CA ILE A 304 17.44 34.84 -6.85
C ILE A 304 16.55 35.96 -6.30
N SER A 305 17.11 36.77 -5.40
CA SER A 305 16.37 37.72 -4.55
C SER A 305 15.83 39.00 -5.25
N ASP A 306 15.60 39.01 -6.56
CA ASP A 306 15.40 40.28 -7.30
C ASP A 306 14.19 40.35 -8.26
N GLU A 307 13.31 39.35 -8.27
CA GLU A 307 12.04 39.46 -9.02
C GLU A 307 10.86 39.34 -8.05
N GLU A 308 9.88 40.25 -8.22
CA GLU A 308 8.58 40.21 -7.54
C GLU A 308 8.11 38.76 -7.50
N TYR A 309 7.81 38.25 -6.30
CA TYR A 309 7.25 36.92 -6.13
C TYR A 309 6.23 36.65 -7.23
N GLU A 310 6.56 35.73 -8.15
CA GLU A 310 5.56 34.86 -8.78
C GLU A 310 4.59 34.45 -7.65
N GLU A 311 3.31 34.58 -7.95
CA GLU A 311 2.24 34.79 -6.97
C GLU A 311 2.31 33.76 -5.84
N TYR A 312 1.87 34.09 -4.62
CA TYR A 312 1.84 33.15 -3.48
C TYR A 312 1.26 31.75 -3.83
N GLU A 313 0.42 31.71 -4.86
CA GLU A 313 -0.17 30.53 -5.47
C GLU A 313 0.87 29.58 -6.10
N ASP A 314 1.86 30.08 -6.84
CA ASP A 314 2.93 29.29 -7.48
C ASP A 314 3.82 28.61 -6.44
N PHE A 315 4.26 29.39 -5.45
CA PHE A 315 5.04 28.86 -4.33
C PHE A 315 4.26 27.79 -3.54
N ALA A 316 2.97 28.01 -3.31
CA ALA A 316 2.12 27.04 -2.64
C ALA A 316 1.99 25.74 -3.47
N ASN A 317 1.82 25.85 -4.80
CA ASN A 317 1.75 24.70 -5.70
C ASN A 317 3.03 23.86 -5.64
N ASP A 318 4.21 24.50 -5.70
CA ASP A 318 5.51 23.83 -5.60
C ASP A 318 5.67 23.08 -4.27
N VAL A 319 5.23 23.69 -3.15
CA VAL A 319 5.23 23.03 -1.83
C VAL A 319 4.36 21.77 -1.85
N PHE A 320 3.16 21.84 -2.43
CA PHE A 320 2.28 20.66 -2.52
C PHE A 320 2.86 19.58 -3.43
N TRP A 321 3.51 19.95 -4.54
CA TRP A 321 4.27 19.03 -5.38
C TRP A 321 5.34 18.28 -4.59
N LEU A 322 6.18 18.99 -3.82
CA LEU A 322 7.21 18.38 -2.99
C LEU A 322 6.62 17.44 -1.92
N ILE A 323 5.56 17.88 -1.23
CA ILE A 323 4.88 17.04 -0.22
C ILE A 323 4.33 15.77 -0.87
N TYR A 324 3.67 15.88 -2.01
CA TYR A 324 3.07 14.74 -2.70
C TYR A 324 4.11 13.71 -3.15
N LEU A 325 5.28 14.17 -3.64
CA LEU A 325 6.38 13.30 -4.05
C LEU A 325 7.04 12.58 -2.86
N ILE A 326 7.26 13.30 -1.76
CA ILE A 326 7.97 12.78 -0.58
C ILE A 326 7.08 11.86 0.26
N TYR A 327 5.78 12.14 0.38
CA TYR A 327 4.86 11.43 1.25
C TYR A 327 4.86 9.89 1.10
N PRO A 328 4.64 9.31 -0.10
CA PRO A 328 4.62 7.86 -0.27
C PRO A 328 6.01 7.22 -0.03
N LEU A 329 7.09 7.91 -0.40
CA LEU A 329 8.47 7.45 -0.16
C LEU A 329 8.79 7.40 1.35
N ALA A 330 8.46 8.47 2.09
CA ALA A 330 8.69 8.54 3.52
C ALA A 330 7.89 7.46 4.27
N LEU A 331 6.65 7.19 3.85
CA LEU A 331 5.83 6.13 4.41
C LEU A 331 6.44 4.75 4.16
N LEU A 332 6.85 4.47 2.92
CA LEU A 332 7.43 3.18 2.56
C LEU A 332 8.73 2.92 3.31
N THR A 333 9.67 3.87 3.29
CA THR A 333 10.97 3.75 3.97
C THR A 333 10.79 3.48 5.46
N ASN A 334 9.91 4.25 6.13
CA ASN A 334 9.61 4.04 7.56
C ASN A 334 9.01 2.67 7.86
N ARG A 335 8.27 2.06 6.93
CA ARG A 335 7.74 0.70 7.10
C ARG A 335 8.79 -0.37 6.85
N ILE A 336 9.63 -0.20 5.84
CA ILE A 336 10.73 -1.12 5.54
C ILE A 336 11.69 -1.20 6.74
N THR A 337 12.05 -0.07 7.36
CA THR A 337 12.87 -0.07 8.57
C THR A 337 12.21 -0.83 9.72
N LYS A 338 10.88 -0.71 9.87
CA LYS A 338 10.16 -1.38 10.96
C LYS A 338 9.97 -2.89 10.75
N ILE A 339 9.80 -3.35 9.51
CA ILE A 339 9.71 -4.79 9.25
C ILE A 339 11.07 -5.45 9.44
N LEU A 340 12.18 -4.78 9.08
CA LEU A 340 13.53 -5.29 9.31
C LEU A 340 13.76 -5.58 10.80
N ASN A 341 13.36 -4.65 11.68
CA ASN A 341 13.44 -4.82 13.14
C ASN A 341 12.53 -5.92 13.73
N GLU A 342 11.57 -6.45 12.97
CA GLU A 342 10.67 -7.53 13.42
C GLU A 342 11.04 -8.90 12.83
N VAL A 343 11.89 -8.90 11.80
CA VAL A 343 12.41 -10.09 11.12
C VAL A 343 13.76 -10.52 11.72
N GLU A 344 14.60 -9.55 12.10
CA GLU A 344 15.79 -9.76 12.95
C GLU A 344 15.40 -10.01 14.41
#